data_AF-A0ABD3U1A4-F1
#
_entry.id   AF-A0ABD3U1A4-F1
#
_cell.length_a   1.000
_cell.length_b   1.000
_cell.length_c   1.000
_cell.angle_alpha   90.00
_cell.angle_beta   90.00
_cell.angle_gamma   90.00
#
_symmetry.space_group_name_H-M   'P 1'
#
loop_
_entity.id
_entity.type
_entity.pdbx_description
1 polymer ?
#
loop_
_entity_poly.entity_id
_entity_poly.type
_entity_poly.pdbx_seq_one_letter_code
_entity_poly.pdbx_strand_id
1 'polypeptide(L)'
;MLFQSPTQDLIRQNKVKNLFVTAAWNVYFPYVIPTQMFAGLSKLSEINLIVSNARIKENKIASSGIFSANRVANMSGPDFESPDGVFLSAELPFEPNVS
;
A
#
# COMPACT_ATOMS: atom_id res chain seq x y z
N MET A 1 -3.68 7.40 -7.79
CA MET A 1 -2.65 6.60 -8.50
C MET A 1 -2.01 7.51 -9.55
N LEU A 2 -0.70 7.43 -9.74
CA LEU A 2 0.02 8.37 -10.63
C LEU A 2 -0.26 8.13 -12.12
N PHE A 3 -0.61 6.90 -12.50
CA PHE A 3 -0.87 6.49 -13.88
C PHE A 3 -2.16 5.66 -13.97
N GLN A 4 -2.74 5.60 -15.16
CA GLN A 4 -3.97 4.84 -15.43
C GLN A 4 -3.66 3.35 -15.64
N SER A 5 -2.74 3.02 -16.54
CA SER A 5 -2.35 1.64 -16.84
C SER A 5 -1.02 1.27 -16.15
N PRO A 6 -0.80 0.01 -15.72
CA PRO A 6 -1.72 -1.14 -15.85
C PRO A 6 -2.73 -1.27 -14.72
N THR A 7 -2.56 -0.54 -13.62
CA THR A 7 -3.25 -0.93 -12.38
C THR A 7 -4.75 -0.61 -12.38
N GLN A 8 -5.21 0.50 -12.99
CA GLN A 8 -6.66 0.72 -13.12
C GLN A 8 -7.31 -0.31 -14.05
N ASP A 9 -6.59 -0.76 -15.08
CA ASP A 9 -7.09 -1.78 -16.01
C ASP A 9 -7.26 -3.12 -15.28
N LEU A 10 -6.25 -3.54 -14.50
CA LEU A 10 -6.33 -4.74 -13.67
C LEU A 10 -7.53 -4.70 -12.70
N ILE A 11 -7.75 -3.56 -12.04
CA ILE A 11 -8.86 -3.41 -11.08
C ILE A 11 -10.22 -3.38 -11.79
N ARG A 12 -10.37 -2.53 -12.82
CA ARG A 12 -11.69 -2.23 -13.42
C ARG A 12 -12.09 -3.23 -14.49
N GLN A 13 -11.15 -3.62 -15.34
CA GLN A 13 -11.39 -4.50 -16.48
C GLN A 13 -11.24 -5.97 -16.07
N ASN A 14 -10.14 -6.31 -15.38
CA ASN A 14 -9.87 -7.69 -14.96
C ASN A 14 -10.47 -8.04 -13.58
N LYS A 15 -11.15 -7.10 -12.91
CA LYS A 15 -11.83 -7.31 -11.63
C LYS A 15 -10.92 -7.83 -10.52
N VAL A 16 -9.64 -7.46 -10.54
CA VAL A 16 -8.70 -7.83 -9.49
C VAL A 16 -9.14 -7.24 -8.15
N LYS A 17 -9.26 -8.11 -7.14
CA LYS A 17 -9.62 -7.73 -5.76
C LYS A 17 -8.45 -7.78 -4.78
N ASN A 18 -7.35 -8.39 -5.17
CA ASN A 18 -6.14 -8.53 -4.36
C ASN A 18 -4.95 -8.10 -5.21
N LEU A 19 -4.28 -7.02 -4.81
CA LEU A 19 -3.13 -6.48 -5.52
C LEU A 19 -1.89 -6.53 -4.62
N PHE A 20 -0.81 -7.07 -5.17
CA PHE A 20 0.51 -7.06 -4.56
C PHE A 20 1.37 -6.01 -5.27
N VAL A 21 2.04 -5.17 -4.49
CA VAL A 21 2.93 -4.11 -5.00
C VAL A 21 4.26 -4.22 -4.29
N THR A 22 5.32 -4.39 -5.08
CA THR A 22 6.70 -4.17 -4.64
C THR A 22 7.12 -2.76 -5.05
N ALA A 23 7.71 -2.01 -4.14
CA ALA A 23 8.03 -0.60 -4.37
C ALA A 23 9.36 -0.19 -3.73
N ALA A 24 9.86 0.97 -4.17
CA ALA A 24 10.94 1.72 -3.54
C ALA A 24 10.52 3.20 -3.48
N TRP A 25 9.42 3.46 -2.76
CA TRP A 25 8.77 4.77 -2.71
C TRP A 25 9.32 5.64 -1.59
N ASN A 26 9.83 6.82 -1.96
CA ASN A 26 10.33 7.81 -1.01
C ASN A 26 9.17 8.52 -0.29
N VAL A 27 9.26 8.67 1.01
CA VAL A 27 8.30 9.49 1.76
C VAL A 27 8.61 10.96 1.53
N TYR A 28 7.68 11.68 0.90
CA TYR A 28 7.78 13.11 0.66
C TYR A 28 6.75 13.85 1.51
N PHE A 29 7.14 14.27 2.70
CA PHE A 29 6.28 15.11 3.54
C PHE A 29 6.13 16.52 2.97
N PRO A 30 4.96 17.17 3.11
CA PRO A 30 3.67 16.61 3.53
C PRO A 30 2.85 15.98 2.38
N TYR A 31 3.35 16.01 1.16
CA TYR A 31 2.56 15.82 -0.06
C TYR A 31 2.23 14.35 -0.39
N VAL A 32 3.16 13.42 -0.14
CA VAL A 32 3.00 12.00 -0.49
C VAL A 32 3.61 11.12 0.60
N ILE A 33 2.75 10.66 1.51
CA ILE A 33 3.06 9.57 2.43
C ILE A 33 2.58 8.26 1.80
N PRO A 34 3.46 7.29 1.52
CA PRO A 34 3.09 6.08 0.78
C PRO A 34 1.89 5.35 1.40
N THR A 35 1.88 5.16 2.71
CA THR A 35 0.78 4.48 3.41
C THR A 35 -0.58 5.16 3.20
N GLN A 36 -0.63 6.49 3.20
CA GLN A 36 -1.87 7.24 2.97
C GLN A 36 -2.35 7.08 1.53
N MET A 37 -1.42 7.15 0.56
CA MET A 37 -1.75 6.94 -0.85
C MET A 37 -2.26 5.52 -1.11
N PHE A 38 -1.61 4.51 -0.54
CA PHE A 38 -1.99 3.10 -0.69
C PHE A 38 -3.32 2.79 0.01
N ALA A 39 -3.54 3.29 1.22
CA ALA A 39 -4.82 3.17 1.92
C ALA A 39 -5.96 3.81 1.10
N GLY A 40 -5.72 5.01 0.54
CA GLY A 40 -6.70 5.69 -0.31
C GLY A 40 -7.02 4.90 -1.59
N LEU A 41 -6.00 4.32 -2.23
CA LEU A 41 -6.21 3.46 -3.39
C LEU A 41 -7.03 2.22 -3.04
N SER A 42 -6.65 1.51 -1.98
CA SER A 42 -7.34 0.29 -1.52
C SER A 42 -8.82 0.57 -1.22
N LYS A 43 -9.11 1.68 -0.53
CA LYS A 43 -10.48 2.13 -0.23
C LYS A 43 -11.27 2.48 -1.49
N LEU A 44 -10.74 3.35 -2.36
CA LEU A 44 -11.46 3.84 -3.54
C LEU A 44 -11.68 2.77 -4.61
N SER A 45 -10.79 1.77 -4.66
CA SER A 45 -10.86 0.68 -5.65
C SER A 45 -11.52 -0.57 -5.10
N GLU A 46 -11.87 -0.58 -3.80
CA GLU A 46 -12.50 -1.72 -3.13
C GLU A 46 -11.68 -3.00 -3.32
N ILE A 47 -10.37 -2.89 -3.04
CA ILE A 47 -9.40 -3.98 -3.15
C ILE A 47 -8.62 -4.15 -1.87
N ASN A 48 -8.11 -5.36 -1.65
CA ASN A 48 -6.98 -5.58 -0.79
C ASN A 48 -5.70 -5.17 -1.52
N LEU A 49 -4.83 -4.46 -0.80
CA LEU A 49 -3.56 -3.98 -1.32
C LEU A 49 -2.45 -4.34 -0.34
N ILE A 50 -1.51 -5.15 -0.78
CA ILE A 50 -0.34 -5.57 -0.01
C ILE A 50 0.89 -4.92 -0.63
N VAL A 51 1.51 -4.01 0.11
CA VAL A 51 2.65 -3.24 -0.35
C VAL A 51 3.89 -3.61 0.44
N SER A 52 4.87 -4.15 -0.26
CA SER A 52 6.23 -4.34 0.24
C SER A 52 7.11 -3.22 -0.33
N ASN A 53 7.40 -2.22 0.50
CA ASN A 53 8.30 -1.14 0.14
C ASN A 53 9.71 -1.46 0.65
N ALA A 54 10.73 -1.01 -0.07
CA ALA A 54 12.10 -1.09 0.40
C ALA A 54 12.31 -0.26 1.69
N ARG A 55 13.38 -0.56 2.42
CA ARG A 55 13.83 0.21 3.59
C ARG A 55 15.23 0.76 3.27
N ILE A 56 15.29 2.05 2.92
CA ILE A 56 16.54 2.74 2.56
C ILE A 56 16.51 4.13 3.21
N LYS A 57 17.29 4.32 4.27
CA LYS A 57 17.28 5.53 5.11
C LYS A 57 17.73 6.75 4.31
N GLU A 58 18.79 6.61 3.54
CA GLU A 58 19.46 7.67 2.77
C GLU A 58 18.49 8.36 1.81
N ASN A 59 17.60 7.57 1.20
CA ASN A 59 16.64 8.05 0.21
C ASN A 59 15.24 8.30 0.80
N LYS A 60 15.07 8.15 2.11
CA LYS A 60 13.77 8.22 2.80
C LYS A 60 12.74 7.24 2.22
N ILE A 61 13.18 6.05 1.83
CA ILE A 61 12.32 4.99 1.30
C ILE A 61 11.93 4.09 2.47
N ALA A 62 10.64 4.08 2.81
CA ALA A 62 10.07 3.29 3.90
C ALA A 62 8.55 3.16 3.70
N SER A 63 7.85 2.57 4.67
CA SER A 63 6.40 2.43 4.70
C SER A 63 5.82 1.35 3.78
N SER A 64 5.89 0.12 4.28
CA SER A 64 5.13 -1.04 3.80
C SER A 64 3.75 -1.08 4.46
N GLY A 65 2.81 -1.82 3.88
CA GLY A 65 1.51 -1.97 4.52
C GLY A 65 0.58 -2.98 3.86
N ILE A 66 -0.43 -3.35 4.63
CA ILE A 66 -1.51 -4.25 4.26
C ILE A 66 -2.82 -3.48 4.46
N PHE A 67 -3.52 -3.24 3.36
CA PHE A 67 -4.71 -2.40 3.30
C PHE A 67 -5.88 -3.22 2.75
N SER A 68 -7.08 -2.94 3.25
CA SER A 68 -8.34 -3.49 2.76
C SER A 68 -9.34 -2.36 2.52
N ALA A 69 -10.38 -2.60 1.73
CA ALA A 69 -11.35 -1.58 1.32
C ALA A 69 -11.94 -0.78 2.50
N ASN A 70 -12.15 -1.43 3.64
CA ASN A 70 -12.78 -0.83 4.82
C ASN A 70 -11.80 -0.44 5.94
N ARG A 71 -10.52 -0.84 5.87
CA ARG A 71 -9.56 -0.60 6.96
C ARG A 71 -8.10 -0.67 6.52
N VAL A 72 -7.24 0.02 7.25
CA VAL A 72 -5.81 -0.28 7.29
C VAL A 72 -5.65 -1.50 8.20
N ALA A 73 -5.19 -2.63 7.65
CA ALA A 73 -5.07 -3.87 8.41
C ALA A 73 -3.76 -3.90 9.21
N ASN A 74 -2.65 -3.48 8.59
CA ASN A 74 -1.36 -3.31 9.26
C ASN A 74 -0.45 -2.40 8.42
N MET A 75 0.48 -1.65 9.03
CA MET A 75 1.43 -0.83 8.28
C MET A 75 2.69 -0.51 9.07
N SER A 76 3.80 -0.26 8.38
CA SER A 76 4.98 0.36 8.97
C SER A 76 4.95 1.87 8.78
N GLY A 77 5.34 2.60 9.82
CA GLY A 77 5.48 4.05 9.77
C GLY A 77 6.69 4.49 8.93
N PRO A 78 6.83 5.80 8.68
CA PRO A 78 7.97 6.39 7.98
C PRO A 78 9.16 6.62 8.93
N ASP A 79 9.27 5.87 10.02
CA ASP A 79 10.41 5.99 10.93
C ASP A 79 11.69 5.62 10.18
N PHE A 80 12.59 6.58 9.98
CA PHE A 80 13.86 6.39 9.31
C PHE A 80 15.02 6.14 10.28
N GLU A 81 14.77 6.19 11.58
CA GLU A 81 15.83 6.01 12.57
C GLU A 81 16.17 4.53 12.79
N SER A 82 15.18 3.64 12.68
CA SER A 82 15.44 2.20 12.67
C SER A 82 16.00 1.73 11.32
N PRO A 83 17.16 1.05 11.27
CA PRO A 83 17.68 0.46 10.04
C PRO A 83 16.95 -0.84 9.66
N ASP A 84 16.18 -1.42 10.58
CA ASP A 84 15.65 -2.76 10.41
C ASP A 84 14.42 -2.79 9.50
N GLY A 85 14.33 -3.87 8.72
CA GLY A 85 13.12 -4.23 8.01
C GLY A 85 12.01 -4.63 8.98
N VAL A 86 10.76 -4.49 8.56
CA VAL A 86 9.59 -4.88 9.36
C VAL A 86 8.83 -5.98 8.64
N PHE A 87 8.54 -7.06 9.36
CA PHE A 87 7.57 -8.06 8.91
C PHE A 87 6.17 -7.66 9.35
N LEU A 88 5.23 -7.61 8.41
CA LEU A 88 3.83 -7.30 8.66
C LEU A 88 2.97 -8.48 8.28
N SER A 89 1.99 -8.79 9.12
CA SER A 89 0.97 -9.80 8.85
C SER A 89 -0.41 -9.26 9.23
N ALA A 90 -1.43 -9.72 8.51
CA ALA A 90 -2.83 -9.48 8.80
C ALA A 90 -3.70 -10.51 8.08
N GLU A 91 -4.86 -10.80 8.66
CA GLU A 91 -5.92 -11.57 7.99
C GLU A 91 -6.79 -10.64 7.14
N LEU A 92 -7.03 -11.05 5.89
CA LEU A 92 -7.82 -10.32 4.91
C LEU A 92 -8.93 -11.22 4.35
N PRO A 93 -10.14 -10.67 4.13
CA PRO A 93 -11.14 -11.39 3.37
C PRO A 93 -10.66 -11.58 1.93
N PHE A 94 -10.93 -12.73 1.31
CA PHE A 94 -10.56 -12.97 -0.08
C PHE A 94 -11.21 -11.95 -1.03
N GLU A 95 -12.47 -11.59 -0.75
CA GLU A 95 -13.19 -10.50 -1.41
C GLU A 95 -13.49 -9.41 -0.38
N PRO A 96 -12.89 -8.22 -0.52
CA PRO A 96 -13.16 -7.11 0.39
C PRO A 96 -14.58 -6.57 0.14
N ASN A 97 -15.44 -6.70 1.15
CA ASN A 97 -16.79 -6.13 1.14
C ASN A 97 -16.78 -4.67 1.56
N VAL A 98 -17.61 -3.88 0.88
CA VAL A 98 -17.90 -2.48 1.18
C VAL A 98 -19.29 -2.48 1.79
N SER A 99 -19.34 -2.59 3.11
CA SER A 99 -20.60 -2.45 3.87
C SER A 99 -20.93 -0.97 4.07
#